data_AF-A0A0D7WV78-F1
#
_entry.id   AF-A0A0D7WV78-F1
#
_cell.length_a   1.000
_cell.length_b   1.000
_cell.length_c   1.000
_cell.angle_alpha   90.00
_cell.angle_beta   90.00
_cell.angle_gamma   90.00
#
_symmetry.space_group_name_H-M   'P 1'
#
loop_
_entity.id
_entity.type
_entity.pdbx_description
1 polymer ?
#
loop_
_entity_poly.entity_id
_entity_poly.type
_entity_poly.pdbx_seq_one_letter_code
_entity_poly.pdbx_strand_id
1 'polypeptide(L)'
;MQAITENYTDQGKAIVSQLKLKIPSHNLTTGTTRELVWGELFRSMIPKKFCIDQGVFIIDSFGNISAEVDLAIFDEQYTPYIFCFGNIKFIPIEAVAVAIQCKSKSTSDASDWAKTIKPLKTSLDSVYRIIGGLCDNGLEQSTQFKGQTSTRPILILCTSVEGASITKATYKEFDIVLNVGENNALQKTMNNEDKDYSEWYKDLNHYGLERYGEEEQEKYRKLVDEKAIKPMGKKLSSLKVGEKVADTDEKVENVLLSLTFQLNQLLMLINNPIPFPHQAYATMFNENYAKYKKIVQEKEQKKEQKNKEKGETKR
;
A
#
# COMPACT_ATOMS: atom_id res chain seq x y z
N MET A 1 -3.81 -33.99 -5.70
CA MET A 1 -4.48 -32.72 -6.05
C MET A 1 -5.64 -32.40 -5.13
N GLN A 2 -6.63 -33.29 -4.97
CA GLN A 2 -7.75 -33.10 -4.02
C GLN A 2 -7.28 -32.76 -2.59
N ALA A 3 -6.33 -33.53 -2.04
CA ALA A 3 -5.75 -33.25 -0.72
C ALA A 3 -5.12 -31.84 -0.59
N ILE A 4 -4.56 -31.27 -1.67
CA ILE A 4 -3.99 -29.91 -1.63
C ILE A 4 -5.13 -28.89 -1.51
N THR A 5 -6.20 -29.06 -2.29
CA THR A 5 -7.37 -28.19 -2.23
C THR A 5 -8.04 -28.23 -0.85
N GLU A 6 -8.18 -29.43 -0.26
CA GLU A 6 -8.68 -29.62 1.10
C GLU A 6 -7.80 -28.90 2.13
N ASN A 7 -6.47 -29.03 2.02
CA ASN A 7 -5.53 -28.33 2.90
C ASN A 7 -5.73 -26.81 2.88
N TYR A 8 -5.93 -26.18 1.70
CA TYR A 8 -6.20 -24.74 1.62
C TYR A 8 -7.52 -24.36 2.30
N THR A 9 -8.56 -25.20 2.16
CA THR A 9 -9.85 -24.99 2.84
C THR A 9 -9.68 -25.05 4.37
N ASP A 10 -8.94 -26.04 4.86
CA ASP A 10 -8.72 -26.22 6.30
C ASP A 10 -7.79 -25.16 6.89
N GLN A 11 -6.77 -24.73 6.14
CA GLN A 11 -5.96 -23.57 6.50
C GLN A 11 -6.83 -22.31 6.67
N GLY A 12 -7.76 -22.06 5.74
CA GLY A 12 -8.71 -20.95 5.85
C GLY A 12 -9.51 -20.96 7.16
N LYS A 13 -10.03 -22.13 7.56
CA LYS A 13 -10.74 -22.30 8.84
C LYS A 13 -9.81 -22.09 10.05
N ALA A 14 -8.57 -22.57 9.98
CA ALA A 14 -7.59 -22.40 11.05
C ALA A 14 -7.25 -20.92 11.28
N ILE A 15 -7.05 -20.15 10.21
CA ILE A 15 -6.81 -18.70 10.28
C ILE A 15 -8.00 -17.98 10.91
N VAL A 16 -9.23 -18.28 10.47
CA VAL A 16 -10.45 -17.69 11.06
C VAL A 16 -10.53 -18.01 12.56
N SER A 17 -10.17 -19.22 12.95
CA SER A 17 -10.15 -19.63 14.37
C SER A 17 -9.15 -18.82 15.19
N GLN A 18 -7.96 -18.55 14.63
CA GLN A 18 -6.95 -17.69 15.26
C GLN A 18 -7.41 -16.23 15.39
N LEU A 19 -8.04 -15.67 14.35
CA LEU A 19 -8.57 -14.30 14.38
C LEU A 19 -9.67 -14.09 15.44
N LYS A 20 -10.45 -15.15 15.71
CA LYS A 20 -11.52 -15.17 16.72
C LYS A 20 -11.02 -15.36 18.15
N LEU A 21 -9.72 -15.62 18.38
CA LEU A 21 -9.18 -15.76 19.73
C LEU A 21 -9.51 -14.51 20.57
N LYS A 22 -10.09 -14.76 21.76
CA LYS A 22 -10.45 -13.73 22.72
C LYS A 22 -9.41 -13.72 23.83
N ILE A 23 -8.66 -12.63 23.93
CA ILE A 23 -7.73 -12.40 25.02
C ILE A 23 -8.47 -11.58 26.09
N PRO A 24 -8.66 -12.11 27.32
CA PRO A 24 -9.30 -11.35 28.39
C PRO A 24 -8.49 -10.08 28.71
N SER A 25 -9.18 -8.94 28.83
CA SER A 25 -8.68 -7.69 29.43
C SER A 25 -7.57 -6.91 28.69
N HIS A 26 -7.19 -7.28 27.45
CA HIS A 26 -6.16 -6.53 26.69
C HIS A 26 -6.57 -6.25 25.24
N ASN A 27 -7.37 -5.19 25.03
CA ASN A 27 -7.82 -4.78 23.69
C ASN A 27 -6.66 -4.44 22.74
N LEU A 28 -5.60 -3.78 23.24
CA LEU A 28 -4.44 -3.40 22.44
C LEU A 28 -3.67 -4.64 21.94
N THR A 29 -3.34 -5.55 22.86
CA THR A 29 -2.67 -6.84 22.55
C THR A 29 -3.50 -7.70 21.60
N THR A 30 -4.83 -7.62 21.69
CA THR A 30 -5.72 -8.35 20.78
C THR A 30 -5.65 -7.78 19.35
N GLY A 31 -5.50 -6.46 19.18
CA GLY A 31 -5.28 -5.83 17.87
C GLY A 31 -3.98 -6.30 17.22
N THR A 32 -2.87 -6.13 17.92
CA THR A 32 -1.53 -6.55 17.44
C THR A 32 -1.46 -8.05 17.13
N THR A 33 -2.11 -8.91 17.94
CA THR A 33 -2.15 -10.35 17.67
C THR A 33 -2.89 -10.66 16.37
N ARG A 34 -3.99 -9.95 16.08
CA ARG A 34 -4.73 -10.12 14.81
C ARG A 34 -3.93 -9.65 13.61
N GLU A 35 -3.22 -8.53 13.75
CA GLU A 35 -2.30 -8.04 12.72
C GLU A 35 -1.20 -9.08 12.44
N LEU A 36 -0.67 -9.76 13.46
CA LEU A 36 0.29 -10.85 13.27
C LEU A 36 -0.32 -12.02 12.50
N VAL A 37 -1.54 -12.45 12.84
CA VAL A 37 -2.23 -13.53 12.12
C VAL A 37 -2.45 -13.17 10.64
N TRP A 38 -2.86 -11.92 10.36
CA TRP A 38 -2.97 -11.43 8.98
C TRP A 38 -1.60 -11.35 8.29
N GLY A 39 -0.56 -10.89 9.00
CA GLY A 39 0.80 -10.82 8.50
C GLY A 39 1.32 -12.18 8.05
N GLU A 40 1.19 -13.20 8.90
CA GLU A 40 1.57 -14.58 8.58
C GLU A 40 0.76 -15.16 7.41
N LEU A 41 -0.53 -14.81 7.34
CA LEU A 41 -1.36 -15.17 6.19
C LEU A 41 -0.76 -14.65 4.89
N PHE A 42 -0.55 -13.33 4.80
CA PHE A 42 0.01 -12.73 3.58
C PHE A 42 1.42 -13.25 3.30
N ARG A 43 2.23 -13.46 4.34
CA ARG A 43 3.58 -14.02 4.23
C ARG A 43 3.59 -15.39 3.56
N SER A 44 2.58 -16.21 3.82
CA SER A 44 2.45 -17.54 3.19
C SER A 44 2.06 -17.48 1.71
N MET A 45 1.46 -16.38 1.25
CA MET A 45 0.94 -16.24 -0.11
C MET A 45 1.91 -15.57 -1.07
N ILE A 46 2.71 -14.61 -0.59
CA ILE A 46 3.50 -13.73 -1.45
C ILE A 46 4.95 -14.22 -1.65
N PRO A 47 5.62 -13.82 -2.74
CA PRO A 47 7.04 -14.09 -2.96
C PRO A 47 7.92 -13.54 -1.84
N LYS A 48 8.99 -14.27 -1.53
CA LYS A 48 9.98 -13.88 -0.51
C LYS A 48 10.72 -12.57 -0.80
N LYS A 49 10.65 -12.07 -2.04
CA LYS A 49 11.15 -10.75 -2.44
C LYS A 49 10.52 -9.63 -1.61
N PHE A 50 9.24 -9.76 -1.27
CA PHE A 50 8.55 -8.74 -0.50
C PHE A 50 8.80 -8.92 0.99
N CYS A 51 8.94 -7.83 1.72
CA CYS A 51 8.93 -7.78 3.17
C CYS A 51 7.53 -7.43 3.68
N ILE A 52 7.22 -7.82 4.92
CA ILE A 52 5.99 -7.41 5.61
C ILE A 52 6.40 -6.84 6.96
N ASP A 53 5.99 -5.60 7.22
CA ASP A 53 6.21 -4.94 8.52
C ASP A 53 4.91 -4.37 9.07
N GLN A 54 4.83 -4.28 10.40
CA GLN A 54 3.70 -3.74 11.12
C GLN A 54 3.95 -2.30 11.58
N GLY A 55 2.90 -1.49 11.67
CA GLY A 55 2.95 -0.16 12.28
C GLY A 55 3.92 0.80 11.59
N VAL A 56 3.90 0.81 10.25
CA VAL A 56 4.83 1.63 9.45
C VAL A 56 4.13 2.88 8.92
N PHE A 57 4.93 3.89 8.58
CA PHE A 57 4.43 5.09 7.90
C PHE A 57 4.90 5.09 6.45
N ILE A 58 4.03 5.49 5.54
CA ILE A 58 4.40 5.68 4.14
C ILE A 58 4.66 7.18 3.92
N ILE A 59 5.77 7.51 3.28
CA ILE A 59 6.20 8.87 3.00
C ILE A 59 6.42 9.07 1.50
N ASP A 60 6.16 10.27 1.00
CA ASP A 60 6.57 10.67 -0.35
C ASP A 60 7.72 11.70 -0.34
N SER A 61 8.34 11.90 -1.50
CA SER A 61 9.40 12.90 -1.68
C SER A 61 8.91 14.35 -1.63
N PHE A 62 7.60 14.58 -1.43
CA PHE A 62 7.01 15.91 -1.28
C PHE A 62 6.76 16.27 0.19
N GLY A 63 7.13 15.36 1.12
CA GLY A 63 7.01 15.56 2.56
C GLY A 63 5.64 15.18 3.14
N ASN A 64 4.77 14.52 2.37
CA ASN A 64 3.51 13.99 2.88
C ASN A 64 3.73 12.62 3.52
N ILE A 65 2.99 12.35 4.60
CA ILE A 65 3.09 11.12 5.39
C ILE A 65 1.68 10.57 5.59
N SER A 66 1.51 9.27 5.41
CA SER A 66 0.24 8.59 5.68
C SER A 66 -0.09 8.52 7.18
N ALA A 67 -1.31 8.12 7.52
CA ALA A 67 -1.55 7.51 8.83
C ALA A 67 -0.73 6.22 8.98
N GLU A 68 -0.61 5.73 10.22
CA GLU A 68 0.03 4.45 10.50
C GLU A 68 -0.64 3.32 9.69
N VAL A 69 0.17 2.50 9.05
CA VAL A 69 -0.26 1.35 8.25
C VAL A 69 -0.01 0.10 9.07
N ASP A 70 -1.10 -0.59 9.42
CA ASP A 70 -1.05 -1.77 10.30
C ASP A 70 -0.14 -2.86 9.72
N LEU A 71 -0.24 -3.15 8.42
CA LEU A 71 0.71 -4.01 7.70
C LEU A 71 1.04 -3.41 6.32
N ALA A 72 2.32 -3.30 5.99
CA ALA A 72 2.77 -2.93 4.66
C ALA A 72 3.51 -4.10 4.00
N ILE A 73 3.23 -4.35 2.73
CA ILE A 73 3.99 -5.28 1.88
C ILE A 73 4.78 -4.45 0.89
N PHE A 74 6.11 -4.56 0.92
CA PHE A 74 6.99 -3.69 0.16
C PHE A 74 8.26 -4.40 -0.30
N ASP A 75 8.94 -3.81 -1.29
CA ASP A 75 10.20 -4.32 -1.84
C ASP A 75 11.40 -3.63 -1.19
N GLU A 76 12.15 -4.37 -0.36
CA GLU A 76 13.37 -3.87 0.31
C GLU A 76 14.63 -4.07 -0.54
N GLN A 77 14.56 -4.85 -1.63
CA GLN A 77 15.76 -5.22 -2.40
C GLN A 77 16.37 -4.03 -3.15
N TYR A 78 15.54 -3.08 -3.58
CA TYR A 78 15.97 -1.94 -4.41
C TYR A 78 15.74 -0.58 -3.75
N THR A 79 14.93 -0.53 -2.69
CA THR A 79 14.48 0.74 -2.12
C THR A 79 14.88 0.84 -0.65
N PRO A 80 15.70 1.84 -0.26
CA PRO A 80 16.09 2.03 1.13
C PRO A 80 14.92 2.57 1.96
N TYR A 81 14.95 2.31 3.27
CA TYR A 81 14.09 3.03 4.22
C TYR A 81 14.50 4.50 4.28
N ILE A 82 13.50 5.39 4.32
CA ILE A 82 13.75 6.82 4.57
C ILE A 82 14.19 7.02 6.02
N PHE A 83 13.58 6.26 6.94
CA PHE A 83 13.97 6.22 8.34
C PHE A 83 13.63 4.85 8.93
N CYS A 84 14.54 4.31 9.73
CA CYS A 84 14.33 3.07 10.46
C CYS A 84 15.05 3.19 11.81
N PHE A 85 14.29 3.30 12.90
CA PHE A 85 14.83 3.33 14.25
C PHE A 85 13.87 2.66 15.23
N GLY A 86 14.34 1.58 15.87
CA GLY A 86 13.49 0.74 16.71
C GLY A 86 12.30 0.21 15.91
N ASN A 87 11.08 0.49 16.39
CA ASN A 87 9.84 0.06 15.74
C ASN A 87 9.29 1.11 14.76
N ILE A 88 9.93 2.28 14.63
CA ILE A 88 9.44 3.36 13.77
C ILE A 88 10.11 3.25 12.41
N LYS A 89 9.30 3.02 11.37
CA LYS A 89 9.76 2.88 9.98
C LYS A 89 8.99 3.85 9.09
N PHE A 90 9.73 4.59 8.27
CA PHE A 90 9.18 5.39 7.17
C PHE A 90 9.63 4.77 5.86
N ILE A 91 8.67 4.24 5.12
CA ILE A 91 8.89 3.54 3.85
C ILE A 91 8.46 4.49 2.73
N PRO A 92 9.32 4.70 1.71
CA PRO A 92 8.94 5.52 0.58
C PRO A 92 7.79 4.87 -0.21
N ILE A 93 6.83 5.67 -0.67
CA ILE A 93 5.63 5.21 -1.39
C ILE A 93 5.99 4.34 -2.61
N GLU A 94 7.13 4.60 -3.26
CA GLU A 94 7.62 3.81 -4.38
C GLU A 94 7.79 2.33 -4.03
N ALA A 95 8.25 2.00 -2.82
CA ALA A 95 8.52 0.61 -2.43
C ALA A 95 7.26 -0.20 -2.08
N VAL A 96 6.17 0.48 -1.70
CA VAL A 96 5.00 -0.15 -1.08
C VAL A 96 4.08 -0.73 -2.16
N ALA A 97 4.01 -2.05 -2.24
CA ALA A 97 3.12 -2.76 -3.16
C ALA A 97 1.70 -2.91 -2.59
N VAL A 98 1.57 -3.13 -1.27
CA VAL A 98 0.28 -3.31 -0.60
C VAL A 98 0.29 -2.58 0.75
N ALA A 99 -0.78 -1.85 1.05
CA ALA A 99 -1.03 -1.27 2.36
C ALA A 99 -2.32 -1.85 2.93
N ILE A 100 -2.26 -2.36 4.15
CA ILE A 100 -3.33 -3.13 4.76
C ILE A 100 -3.75 -2.44 6.05
N GLN A 101 -5.06 -2.23 6.21
CA GLN A 101 -5.67 -1.82 7.47
C GLN A 101 -6.41 -3.01 8.07
N CYS A 102 -6.13 -3.32 9.33
CA CYS A 102 -6.85 -4.26 10.17
C CYS A 102 -7.86 -3.53 11.05
N LYS A 103 -9.12 -3.96 11.02
CA LYS A 103 -10.17 -3.48 11.93
C LYS A 103 -10.85 -4.65 12.63
N SER A 104 -11.29 -4.42 13.86
CA SER A 104 -12.03 -5.44 14.62
C SER A 104 -13.53 -5.37 14.32
N LYS A 105 -14.24 -4.33 14.76
CA LYS A 105 -15.69 -4.19 14.60
C LYS A 105 -16.14 -2.96 13.82
N SER A 106 -15.61 -1.78 14.16
CA SER A 106 -15.94 -0.54 13.45
C SER A 106 -14.94 -0.31 12.31
N THR A 107 -15.47 0.04 11.14
CA THR A 107 -14.67 0.44 9.95
C THR A 107 -14.99 1.86 9.50
N SER A 108 -15.56 2.69 10.39
CA SER A 108 -15.98 4.06 10.06
C SER A 108 -14.81 4.95 9.66
N ASP A 109 -13.66 4.77 10.31
CA ASP A 109 -12.42 5.53 10.08
C ASP A 109 -11.55 4.95 8.96
N ALA A 110 -11.83 3.74 8.49
CA ALA A 110 -11.03 3.08 7.46
C ALA A 110 -11.06 3.85 6.12
N SER A 111 -12.16 4.54 5.82
CA SER A 111 -12.23 5.43 4.64
C SER A 111 -11.29 6.62 4.78
N ASP A 112 -11.23 7.24 5.96
CA ASP A 112 -10.35 8.38 6.21
C ASP A 112 -8.88 7.96 6.24
N TRP A 113 -8.58 6.76 6.76
CA TRP A 113 -7.26 6.15 6.64
C TRP A 113 -6.83 6.00 5.17
N ALA A 114 -7.68 5.46 4.30
CA ALA A 114 -7.36 5.29 2.89
C ALA A 114 -7.06 6.64 2.20
N LYS A 115 -7.77 7.70 2.60
CA LYS A 115 -7.54 9.08 2.12
C LYS A 115 -6.21 9.68 2.59
N THR A 116 -5.50 9.07 3.55
CA THR A 116 -4.14 9.50 3.91
C THR A 116 -3.08 8.92 2.96
N ILE A 117 -3.36 7.79 2.31
CA ILE A 117 -2.42 7.09 1.42
C ILE A 117 -2.66 7.48 -0.04
N LYS A 118 -3.91 7.55 -0.48
CA LYS A 118 -4.28 7.88 -1.86
C LYS A 118 -3.69 9.20 -2.40
N PRO A 119 -3.43 10.25 -1.60
CA PRO A 119 -2.80 11.46 -2.10
C PRO A 119 -1.29 11.37 -2.28
N LEU A 120 -0.61 10.36 -1.71
CA LEU A 120 0.86 10.27 -1.72
C LEU A 120 1.42 10.13 -3.14
N LYS A 121 2.44 10.92 -3.48
CA LYS A 121 2.94 11.03 -4.85
C LYS A 121 4.29 10.35 -5.02
N THR A 122 4.47 9.65 -6.13
CA THR A 122 5.81 9.15 -6.51
C THR A 122 6.55 10.19 -7.33
N SER A 123 7.87 10.14 -7.36
CA SER A 123 8.70 11.01 -8.19
C SER A 123 9.33 10.27 -9.38
N LEU A 124 9.38 10.94 -10.53
CA LEU A 124 10.13 10.49 -11.70
C LEU A 124 11.62 10.86 -11.66
N ASP A 125 12.10 11.55 -10.63
CA ASP A 125 13.51 11.95 -10.53
C ASP A 125 14.42 10.80 -10.04
N SER A 126 14.50 9.76 -10.86
CA SER A 126 15.20 8.50 -10.58
C SER A 126 16.18 8.14 -11.68
N VAL A 127 17.35 7.65 -11.29
CA VAL A 127 18.42 7.21 -12.18
C VAL A 127 18.76 5.76 -11.85
N TYR A 128 18.67 4.87 -12.84
CA TYR A 128 18.83 3.42 -12.64
C TYR A 128 19.27 2.74 -13.93
N ARG A 129 19.80 1.52 -13.81
CA ARG A 129 20.24 0.72 -14.96
C ARG A 129 19.19 -0.32 -15.32
N ILE A 130 18.92 -0.46 -16.62
CA ILE A 130 18.17 -1.58 -17.19
C ILE A 130 19.03 -2.33 -18.22
N ILE A 131 18.50 -3.40 -18.82
CA ILE A 131 19.18 -4.16 -19.88
C ILE A 131 19.59 -3.24 -21.03
N GLY A 132 18.74 -2.27 -21.39
CA GLY A 132 18.97 -1.29 -22.44
C GLY A 132 20.00 -0.18 -22.12
N GLY A 133 20.57 -0.15 -20.91
CA GLY A 133 21.56 0.85 -20.50
C GLY A 133 21.18 1.65 -19.26
N LEU A 134 21.80 2.82 -19.11
CA LEU A 134 21.48 3.78 -18.04
C LEU A 134 20.20 4.55 -18.41
N CYS A 135 19.25 4.60 -17.49
CA CYS A 135 18.02 5.37 -17.59
C CYS A 135 18.02 6.49 -16.55
N ASP A 136 17.58 7.66 -16.99
CA ASP A 136 17.26 8.80 -16.16
C ASP A 136 15.80 9.19 -16.48
N ASN A 137 14.93 9.11 -15.48
CA ASN A 137 13.52 9.44 -15.61
C ASN A 137 13.23 10.94 -15.40
N GLY A 138 14.21 11.70 -14.89
CA GLY A 138 14.10 13.14 -14.64
C GLY A 138 14.18 13.97 -15.93
N LEU A 139 14.91 13.50 -16.93
CA LEU A 139 15.16 14.22 -18.20
C LEU A 139 13.88 14.43 -19.03
N GLU A 140 13.62 15.68 -19.42
CA GLU A 140 12.47 16.09 -20.25
C GLU A 140 12.49 15.50 -21.67
N GLN A 141 13.67 15.08 -22.16
CA GLN A 141 13.87 14.54 -23.51
C GLN A 141 13.85 13.01 -23.58
N SER A 142 13.20 12.37 -22.62
CA SER A 142 12.92 10.93 -22.67
C SER A 142 11.98 10.62 -23.85
N THR A 143 12.53 10.29 -25.01
CA THR A 143 11.78 9.76 -26.19
C THR A 143 11.27 8.33 -25.96
N GLN A 144 11.56 7.74 -24.81
CA GLN A 144 11.14 6.40 -24.43
C GLN A 144 9.88 6.44 -23.57
N PHE A 145 8.85 5.72 -24.02
CA PHE A 145 7.66 5.46 -23.23
C PHE A 145 8.01 4.71 -21.94
N LYS A 146 7.30 5.02 -20.86
CA LYS A 146 7.51 4.46 -19.53
C LYS A 146 6.39 3.48 -19.20
N GLY A 147 6.77 2.30 -18.70
CA GLY A 147 5.82 1.31 -18.19
C GLY A 147 5.17 1.72 -16.86
N GLN A 148 5.72 2.73 -16.19
CA GLN A 148 5.19 3.27 -14.95
C GLN A 148 5.56 4.76 -14.87
N THR A 149 4.57 5.62 -14.67
CA THR A 149 4.79 7.06 -14.46
C THR A 149 4.42 7.50 -13.05
N SER A 150 3.54 6.74 -12.38
CA SER A 150 3.12 6.98 -11.01
C SER A 150 2.58 5.69 -10.42
N THR A 151 2.83 5.40 -9.15
CA THR A 151 2.28 4.18 -8.51
C THR A 151 1.51 4.46 -7.24
N ARG A 152 0.72 3.46 -6.84
CA ARG A 152 0.04 3.40 -5.56
C ARG A 152 0.04 1.96 -5.04
N PRO A 153 -0.01 1.78 -3.72
CA PRO A 153 -0.23 0.46 -3.15
C PRO A 153 -1.64 -0.05 -3.45
N ILE A 154 -1.75 -1.37 -3.50
CA ILE A 154 -3.04 -2.07 -3.39
C ILE A 154 -3.53 -1.89 -1.95
N LEU A 155 -4.76 -1.40 -1.78
CA LEU A 155 -5.35 -1.16 -0.47
C LEU A 155 -6.19 -2.36 -0.06
N ILE A 156 -5.87 -2.96 1.09
CA ILE A 156 -6.62 -4.09 1.65
C ILE A 156 -7.21 -3.71 3.01
N LEU A 157 -8.50 -4.00 3.19
CA LEU A 157 -9.16 -3.92 4.49
C LEU A 157 -9.38 -5.33 5.04
N CYS A 158 -8.80 -5.63 6.20
CA CYS A 158 -8.98 -6.88 6.92
C CYS A 158 -9.88 -6.68 8.14
N THR A 159 -10.92 -7.49 8.29
CA THR A 159 -11.80 -7.45 9.45
C THR A 159 -11.76 -8.76 10.22
N SER A 160 -11.69 -8.66 11.54
CA SER A 160 -11.43 -9.83 12.41
C SER A 160 -12.66 -10.35 13.17
N VAL A 161 -13.80 -9.67 13.06
CA VAL A 161 -15.04 -10.05 13.74
C VAL A 161 -16.15 -10.28 12.73
N GLU A 162 -16.91 -11.33 12.99
CA GLU A 162 -18.10 -11.69 12.24
C GLU A 162 -19.15 -10.58 12.27
N GLY A 163 -19.73 -10.26 11.12
CA GLY A 163 -20.74 -9.20 10.99
C GLY A 163 -20.20 -7.78 11.13
N ALA A 164 -18.90 -7.55 10.88
CA ALA A 164 -18.36 -6.20 10.79
C ALA A 164 -19.16 -5.36 9.77
N SER A 165 -19.72 -4.23 10.22
CA SER A 165 -20.54 -3.37 9.38
C SER A 165 -19.64 -2.49 8.52
N ILE A 166 -19.39 -2.94 7.28
CA ILE A 166 -18.62 -2.20 6.29
C ILE A 166 -19.60 -1.41 5.43
N THR A 167 -19.50 -0.08 5.47
CA THR A 167 -20.37 0.78 4.65
C THR A 167 -20.01 0.68 3.18
N LYS A 168 -20.98 0.89 2.28
CA LYS A 168 -20.73 0.91 0.82
C LYS A 168 -19.68 1.96 0.42
N ALA A 169 -19.58 3.06 1.16
CA ALA A 169 -18.55 4.07 0.95
C ALA A 169 -17.16 3.50 1.30
N THR A 170 -17.01 2.89 2.48
CA THR A 170 -15.77 2.22 2.88
C THR A 170 -15.34 1.17 1.87
N TYR A 171 -16.25 0.31 1.40
CA TYR A 171 -15.93 -0.72 0.40
C TYR A 171 -15.25 -0.15 -0.84
N LYS A 172 -15.72 0.99 -1.36
CA LYS A 172 -15.17 1.62 -2.57
C LYS A 172 -13.76 2.19 -2.39
N GLU A 173 -13.33 2.41 -1.15
CA GLU A 173 -12.01 2.98 -0.88
C GLU A 173 -10.88 1.96 -1.01
N PHE A 174 -11.18 0.66 -0.89
CA PHE A 174 -10.20 -0.42 -0.89
C PHE A 174 -10.28 -1.25 -2.18
N ASP A 175 -9.17 -1.88 -2.57
CA ASP A 175 -9.16 -2.81 -3.71
C ASP A 175 -9.66 -4.19 -3.30
N ILE A 176 -9.29 -4.63 -2.09
CA ILE A 176 -9.64 -5.94 -1.54
C ILE A 176 -10.16 -5.75 -0.12
N VAL A 177 -11.26 -6.45 0.21
CA VAL A 177 -11.79 -6.52 1.57
C VAL A 177 -11.87 -7.98 1.98
N LEU A 178 -11.22 -8.30 3.09
CA LEU A 178 -11.23 -9.62 3.72
C LEU A 178 -12.02 -9.55 5.02
N ASN A 179 -13.00 -10.43 5.17
CA ASN A 179 -13.85 -10.47 6.34
C ASN A 179 -14.13 -11.90 6.81
N VAL A 180 -14.50 -12.02 8.07
CA VAL A 180 -14.93 -13.30 8.64
C VAL A 180 -16.45 -13.39 8.49
N GLY A 181 -16.91 -14.34 7.66
CA GLY A 181 -18.32 -14.60 7.43
C GLY A 181 -18.99 -15.42 8.55
N GLU A 182 -20.31 -15.55 8.44
CA GLU A 182 -21.17 -16.20 9.44
C GLU A 182 -20.83 -17.69 9.68
N ASN A 183 -20.30 -18.37 8.65
CA ASN A 183 -19.99 -19.81 8.72
C ASN A 183 -18.56 -20.13 9.19
N ASN A 184 -17.90 -19.24 9.93
CA ASN A 184 -16.45 -19.35 10.24
C ASN A 184 -15.57 -19.45 8.98
N ALA A 185 -16.04 -18.90 7.86
CA ALA A 185 -15.31 -18.91 6.60
C ALA A 185 -14.74 -17.52 6.33
N LEU A 186 -13.55 -17.47 5.73
CA LEU A 186 -13.00 -16.24 5.17
C LEU A 186 -13.84 -15.86 3.94
N GLN A 187 -14.21 -14.60 3.87
CA GLN A 187 -14.90 -13.99 2.74
C GLN A 187 -13.97 -12.93 2.13
N LYS A 188 -14.03 -12.82 0.81
CA LYS A 188 -13.22 -11.88 0.03
C LYS A 188 -14.13 -11.13 -0.94
N THR A 189 -14.05 -9.81 -0.89
CA THR A 189 -14.65 -8.93 -1.88
C THR A 189 -13.53 -8.17 -2.57
N MET A 190 -13.50 -8.18 -3.90
CA MET A 190 -12.54 -7.41 -4.69
C MET A 190 -13.28 -6.41 -5.55
N ASN A 191 -12.94 -5.13 -5.40
CA ASN A 191 -13.38 -4.13 -6.34
C ASN A 191 -12.65 -4.35 -7.66
N ASN A 192 -13.34 -4.11 -8.77
CA ASN A 192 -12.75 -4.21 -10.12
C ASN A 192 -12.21 -5.62 -10.48
N GLU A 193 -12.70 -6.67 -9.83
CA GLU A 193 -12.27 -8.05 -10.09
C GLU A 193 -12.53 -8.49 -11.55
N ASP A 194 -13.58 -7.95 -12.17
CA ASP A 194 -13.97 -8.21 -13.56
C ASP A 194 -13.38 -7.23 -14.58
N LYS A 195 -12.55 -6.27 -14.14
CA LYS A 195 -11.81 -5.39 -15.05
C LYS A 195 -10.70 -6.13 -15.77
N ASP A 196 -10.34 -5.64 -16.95
CA ASP A 196 -9.22 -6.18 -17.71
C ASP A 196 -7.87 -5.87 -17.04
N TYR A 197 -6.86 -6.71 -17.25
CA TYR A 197 -5.51 -6.44 -16.74
C TYR A 197 -4.92 -5.12 -17.25
N SER A 198 -5.31 -4.65 -18.43
CA SER A 198 -4.89 -3.34 -18.95
C SER A 198 -5.42 -2.17 -18.10
N GLU A 199 -6.62 -2.30 -17.52
CA GLU A 199 -7.18 -1.29 -16.62
C GLU A 199 -6.45 -1.33 -15.27
N TRP A 200 -6.22 -2.51 -14.70
CA TRP A 200 -5.40 -2.66 -13.48
C TRP A 200 -3.99 -2.11 -13.66
N TYR A 201 -3.38 -2.37 -14.81
CA TYR A 201 -2.07 -1.83 -15.15
C TYR A 201 -2.08 -0.28 -15.15
N LYS A 202 -3.09 0.35 -15.75
CA LYS A 202 -3.23 1.83 -15.71
C LYS A 202 -3.45 2.33 -14.28
N ASP A 203 -4.39 1.71 -13.54
CA ASP A 203 -4.79 2.12 -12.20
C ASP A 203 -3.65 1.98 -11.16
N LEU A 204 -2.69 1.07 -11.39
CA LEU A 204 -1.56 0.82 -10.49
C LEU A 204 -0.23 1.47 -10.93
N ASN A 205 -0.01 1.69 -12.24
CA ASN A 205 1.27 2.18 -12.78
C ASN A 205 1.22 3.57 -13.43
N HIS A 206 0.03 4.15 -13.57
CA HIS A 206 -0.16 5.51 -14.07
C HIS A 206 -1.19 6.25 -13.20
N TYR A 207 -1.09 6.06 -11.88
CA TYR A 207 -2.13 6.44 -10.94
C TYR A 207 -2.26 7.94 -10.72
N GLY A 208 -3.49 8.44 -10.88
CA GLY A 208 -3.96 9.71 -10.32
C GLY A 208 -3.10 10.91 -10.67
N LEU A 209 -2.95 11.20 -11.98
CA LEU A 209 -2.12 12.31 -12.46
C LEU A 209 -2.64 13.67 -11.97
N GLU A 210 -3.95 13.80 -11.74
CA GLU A 210 -4.59 15.00 -11.19
C GLU A 210 -4.02 15.47 -9.84
N ARG A 211 -3.28 14.62 -9.13
CA ARG A 211 -2.59 14.94 -7.88
C ARG A 211 -1.35 15.81 -8.09
N TYR A 212 -0.84 15.88 -9.31
CA TYR A 212 0.36 16.65 -9.68
C TYR A 212 -0.02 18.02 -10.25
N GLY A 213 0.95 18.94 -10.33
CA GLY A 213 0.76 20.23 -11.00
C GLY A 213 0.52 20.06 -12.51
N GLU A 214 -0.09 21.06 -13.17
CA GLU A 214 -0.45 20.99 -14.59
C GLU A 214 0.76 20.64 -15.50
N GLU A 215 1.93 21.21 -15.21
CA GLU A 215 3.17 20.96 -15.96
C GLU A 215 3.62 19.50 -15.85
N GLU A 216 3.60 18.93 -14.65
CA GLU A 216 3.96 17.53 -14.41
C GLU A 216 2.94 16.57 -15.04
N GLN A 217 1.65 16.90 -14.96
CA GLN A 217 0.60 16.11 -15.60
C GLN A 217 0.83 15.96 -17.10
N GLU A 218 1.11 17.07 -17.77
CA GLU A 218 1.38 17.09 -19.20
C GLU A 218 2.65 16.29 -19.55
N LYS A 219 3.69 16.40 -18.73
CA LYS A 219 4.91 15.57 -18.85
C LYS A 219 4.58 14.08 -18.71
N TYR A 220 3.81 13.70 -17.69
CA TYR A 220 3.56 12.29 -17.39
C TYR A 220 2.66 11.66 -18.46
N ARG A 221 1.66 12.39 -18.97
CA ARG A 221 0.81 11.92 -20.08
C ARG A 221 1.61 11.60 -21.35
N LYS A 222 2.60 12.42 -21.69
CA LYS A 222 3.48 12.19 -22.86
C LYS A 222 4.35 10.94 -22.73
N LEU A 223 4.65 10.51 -21.51
CA LEU A 223 5.48 9.34 -21.24
C LEU A 223 4.71 8.02 -21.31
N VAL A 224 3.38 8.05 -21.31
CA VAL A 224 2.55 6.83 -21.40
C VAL A 224 2.27 6.51 -22.88
N ASP A 225 2.59 5.29 -23.31
CA ASP A 225 2.13 4.79 -24.62
C ASP A 225 0.70 4.25 -24.50
N GLU A 226 -0.28 5.15 -24.57
CA GLU A 226 -1.70 4.74 -24.50
C GLU A 226 -2.09 3.76 -25.62
N LYS A 227 -1.41 3.79 -26.77
CA LYS A 227 -1.71 2.91 -27.91
C LYS A 227 -1.20 1.50 -27.71
N ALA A 228 -0.15 1.33 -26.91
CA ALA A 228 0.36 0.02 -26.51
C ALA A 228 -0.52 -0.66 -25.45
N ILE A 229 -1.26 0.10 -24.64
CA ILE A 229 -2.13 -0.45 -23.60
C ILE A 229 -3.47 -0.89 -24.20
N LYS A 230 -3.49 -2.11 -24.75
CA LYS A 230 -4.68 -2.73 -25.35
C LYS A 230 -5.37 -3.70 -24.37
N PRO A 231 -6.71 -3.81 -24.42
CA PRO A 231 -7.43 -4.82 -23.65
C PRO A 231 -6.92 -6.22 -23.97
N MET A 232 -6.58 -6.99 -22.93
CA MET A 232 -6.07 -8.36 -23.08
C MET A 232 -7.19 -9.41 -23.11
N GLY A 233 -8.42 -9.03 -22.76
CA GLY A 233 -9.56 -9.94 -22.59
C GLY A 233 -9.41 -10.86 -21.38
N LYS A 234 -8.52 -10.52 -20.43
CA LYS A 234 -8.20 -11.34 -19.25
C LYS A 234 -8.46 -10.54 -17.98
N LYS A 235 -9.10 -11.18 -17.02
CA LYS A 235 -9.64 -10.58 -15.80
C LYS A 235 -9.14 -11.33 -14.57
N LEU A 236 -9.10 -10.68 -13.41
CA LEU A 236 -8.77 -11.34 -12.15
C LEU A 236 -9.82 -12.37 -11.73
N SER A 237 -11.08 -12.17 -12.10
CA SER A 237 -12.16 -13.14 -11.82
C SER A 237 -11.92 -14.51 -12.46
N SER A 238 -11.15 -14.56 -13.55
CA SER A 238 -10.74 -15.84 -14.18
C SER A 238 -9.82 -16.69 -13.30
N LEU A 239 -9.15 -16.09 -12.32
CA LEU A 239 -8.27 -16.77 -11.37
C LEU A 239 -9.00 -17.31 -10.13
N LYS A 240 -10.34 -17.14 -10.04
CA LYS A 240 -11.12 -17.73 -8.96
C LYS A 240 -11.08 -19.26 -9.03
N VAL A 241 -10.64 -19.85 -7.93
CA VAL A 241 -10.61 -21.30 -7.73
C VAL A 241 -11.74 -21.68 -6.79
N GLY A 242 -12.52 -22.69 -7.16
CA GLY A 242 -13.66 -23.14 -6.38
C GLY A 242 -14.30 -24.38 -6.97
N GLU A 243 -15.14 -25.03 -6.17
CA GLU A 243 -15.95 -26.17 -6.60
C GLU A 243 -17.20 -25.65 -7.31
N LYS A 244 -17.52 -26.20 -8.49
CA LYS A 244 -18.79 -25.89 -9.15
C LYS A 244 -19.92 -26.52 -8.34
N VAL A 245 -20.92 -25.71 -7.99
CA VAL A 245 -22.16 -26.24 -7.42
C VAL A 245 -22.92 -26.94 -8.55
N ALA A 246 -23.43 -28.15 -8.29
CA ALA A 246 -24.22 -28.89 -9.26
C ALA A 246 -25.40 -28.03 -9.77
N ASP A 247 -25.67 -28.10 -11.07
CA ASP A 247 -26.77 -27.41 -11.76
C ASP A 247 -26.79 -25.86 -11.69
N THR A 248 -25.68 -25.22 -11.33
CA THR A 248 -25.51 -23.76 -11.45
C THR A 248 -24.13 -23.38 -11.99
N ASP A 249 -23.97 -22.15 -12.49
CA ASP A 249 -22.66 -21.57 -12.80
C ASP A 249 -21.94 -21.04 -11.54
N GLU A 250 -22.54 -21.17 -10.36
CA GLU A 250 -21.97 -20.71 -9.10
C GLU A 250 -20.83 -21.65 -8.65
N LYS A 251 -19.73 -21.05 -8.20
CA LYS A 251 -18.59 -21.75 -7.62
C LYS A 251 -18.49 -21.43 -6.14
N VAL A 252 -18.39 -22.45 -5.30
CA VAL A 252 -17.95 -22.29 -3.91
C VAL A 252 -16.47 -21.96 -3.93
N GLU A 253 -16.15 -20.67 -3.76
CA GLU A 253 -14.80 -20.16 -3.86
C GLU A 253 -13.92 -20.67 -2.71
N ASN A 254 -12.77 -21.26 -3.05
CA ASN A 254 -11.66 -21.36 -2.12
C ASN A 254 -10.99 -19.99 -2.05
N VAL A 255 -11.40 -19.20 -1.06
CA VAL A 255 -10.99 -17.79 -0.93
C VAL A 255 -9.48 -17.64 -0.76
N LEU A 256 -8.85 -18.54 0.00
CA LEU A 256 -7.42 -18.50 0.27
C LEU A 256 -6.61 -18.70 -1.01
N LEU A 257 -6.98 -19.72 -1.79
CA LEU A 257 -6.29 -20.07 -3.03
C LEU A 257 -6.56 -19.04 -4.13
N SER A 258 -7.81 -18.57 -4.27
CA SER A 258 -8.18 -17.50 -5.20
C SER A 258 -7.42 -16.21 -4.90
N LEU A 259 -7.39 -15.78 -3.63
CA LEU A 259 -6.63 -14.61 -3.20
C LEU A 259 -5.14 -14.76 -3.50
N THR A 260 -4.58 -15.96 -3.28
CA THR A 260 -3.17 -16.23 -3.57
C THR A 260 -2.88 -15.98 -5.05
N PHE A 261 -3.66 -16.54 -5.98
CA PHE A 261 -3.41 -16.32 -7.41
C PHE A 261 -3.64 -14.87 -7.83
N GLN A 262 -4.71 -14.24 -7.35
CA GLN A 262 -5.10 -12.89 -7.74
C GLN A 262 -4.14 -11.82 -7.20
N LEU A 263 -3.79 -11.89 -5.92
CA LEU A 263 -2.85 -10.95 -5.30
C LEU A 263 -1.49 -11.06 -5.97
N ASN A 264 -0.99 -12.28 -6.19
CA ASN A 264 0.29 -12.46 -6.87
C ASN A 264 0.27 -11.98 -8.32
N GLN A 265 -0.85 -12.13 -9.02
CA GLN A 265 -1.01 -11.56 -10.35
C GLN A 265 -0.96 -10.03 -10.34
N LEU A 266 -1.57 -9.39 -9.33
CA LEU A 266 -1.49 -7.93 -9.15
C LEU A 266 -0.07 -7.47 -8.80
N LEU A 267 0.61 -8.19 -7.91
CA LEU A 267 2.01 -7.92 -7.57
C LEU A 267 2.90 -7.99 -8.82
N MET A 268 2.64 -8.92 -9.75
CA MET A 268 3.36 -8.98 -11.03
C MET A 268 3.10 -7.77 -11.95
N LEU A 269 1.96 -7.09 -11.83
CA LEU A 269 1.68 -5.87 -12.61
C LEU A 269 2.40 -4.64 -12.06
N ILE A 270 2.70 -4.61 -10.76
CA ILE A 270 3.46 -3.54 -10.10
C ILE A 270 4.96 -3.79 -10.20
N ASN A 271 5.37 -5.07 -10.23
CA ASN A 271 6.75 -5.48 -10.01
C ASN A 271 7.59 -5.56 -11.30
N ASN A 272 8.21 -4.43 -11.68
CA ASN A 272 9.29 -4.34 -12.66
C ASN A 272 10.09 -3.07 -12.34
N PRO A 273 11.45 -3.10 -12.32
CA PRO A 273 12.26 -2.43 -11.29
C PRO A 273 11.69 -1.07 -10.89
N ILE A 274 11.29 -0.97 -9.63
CA ILE A 274 10.75 0.24 -9.01
C ILE A 274 11.92 1.22 -8.88
N PRO A 275 11.97 2.28 -9.71
CA PRO A 275 13.12 3.16 -9.70
C PRO A 275 12.99 4.09 -8.50
N PHE A 276 13.94 4.01 -7.57
CA PHE A 276 13.91 4.85 -6.38
C PHE A 276 14.47 6.26 -6.67
N PRO A 277 13.68 7.34 -6.45
CA PRO A 277 14.07 8.70 -6.81
C PRO A 277 14.93 9.36 -5.72
N HIS A 278 16.18 8.88 -5.60
CA HIS A 278 17.14 9.34 -4.58
C HIS A 278 17.27 10.87 -4.53
N GLN A 279 17.35 11.53 -5.70
CA GLN A 279 17.55 12.97 -5.80
C GLN A 279 16.34 13.76 -5.29
N ALA A 280 15.12 13.29 -5.52
CA ALA A 280 13.90 13.91 -5.00
C ALA A 280 13.88 13.88 -3.46
N TYR A 281 14.15 12.72 -2.85
CA TYR A 281 14.21 12.60 -1.39
C TYR A 281 15.35 13.43 -0.79
N ALA A 282 16.54 13.46 -1.42
CA ALA A 282 17.64 14.29 -0.98
C ALA A 282 17.27 15.79 -1.00
N THR A 283 16.59 16.25 -2.06
CA THR A 283 16.10 17.62 -2.19
C THR A 283 15.09 17.95 -1.09
N MET A 284 14.12 17.07 -0.86
CA MET A 284 13.14 17.20 0.22
C MET A 284 13.82 17.37 1.59
N PHE A 285 14.83 16.55 1.91
CA PHE A 285 15.55 16.66 3.18
C PHE A 285 16.36 17.95 3.29
N ASN A 286 17.04 18.37 2.21
CA ASN A 286 17.80 19.62 2.19
C ASN A 286 16.91 20.84 2.47
N GLU A 287 15.72 20.89 1.87
CA GLU A 287 14.75 21.95 2.12
C GLU A 287 14.26 21.95 3.58
N ASN A 288 13.97 20.77 4.13
CA ASN A 288 13.53 20.64 5.51
C ASN A 288 14.64 20.98 6.52
N TYR A 289 15.90 20.66 6.20
CA TYR A 289 17.05 21.04 7.02
C TYR A 289 17.21 22.57 7.08
N ALA A 290 17.05 23.25 5.94
CA ALA A 290 17.08 24.71 5.88
C ALA A 290 15.95 25.35 6.70
N LYS A 291 14.73 24.79 6.64
CA LYS A 291 13.58 25.23 7.46
C LYS A 291 13.85 25.01 8.96
N TYR A 292 14.35 23.83 9.33
CA TYR A 292 14.68 23.50 10.72
C TYR A 292 15.72 24.47 11.30
N LYS A 293 16.80 24.76 10.55
CA LYS A 293 17.85 25.68 10.99
C LYS A 293 17.30 27.09 11.28
N LYS A 294 16.39 27.60 10.43
CA LYS A 294 15.70 28.88 10.65
C LYS A 294 14.88 28.87 11.94
N ILE A 295 14.09 27.81 12.18
CA ILE A 295 13.25 27.67 13.38
C ILE A 295 14.11 27.65 14.65
N VAL A 296 15.25 26.94 14.63
CA VAL A 296 16.18 26.89 15.77
C VAL A 296 16.76 28.27 16.06
N GLN A 297 17.23 28.98 15.03
CA GLN A 297 17.76 30.34 15.16
C GLN A 297 16.72 31.32 15.73
N GLU A 298 15.47 31.26 15.26
CA GLU A 298 14.38 32.09 15.80
C GLU A 298 14.06 31.77 17.26
N LYS A 299 14.12 30.50 17.67
CA LYS A 299 13.90 30.08 19.06
C LYS A 299 15.02 30.56 19.97
N GLU A 300 16.26 30.53 19.50
CA GLU A 300 17.43 31.04 20.24
C GLU A 300 17.34 32.56 20.41
N GLN A 301 17.04 33.30 19.34
CA GLN A 301 16.85 34.77 19.40
C GLN A 301 15.71 35.17 20.35
N LYS A 302 14.57 34.45 20.34
CA LYS A 302 13.45 34.68 21.27
C LYS A 302 13.81 34.35 22.72
N LYS A 303 14.67 33.35 22.97
CA LYS A 303 15.18 33.05 24.32
C LYS A 303 16.10 34.17 24.82
N GLU A 304 16.98 34.68 23.96
CA GLU A 304 17.89 35.79 24.31
C GLU A 304 17.13 37.09 24.61
N GLN A 305 16.10 37.42 23.81
CA GLN A 305 15.24 38.59 24.08
C GLN A 305 14.47 38.46 25.40
N LYS A 306 13.86 37.31 25.68
CA LYS A 306 13.18 37.07 26.97
C LYS A 306 14.12 37.11 28.18
N ASN A 307 15.38 36.73 28.01
CA ASN A 307 16.37 36.82 29.08
C ASN A 307 16.84 38.26 29.32
N LYS A 308 16.90 39.09 28.27
CA LYS A 308 17.19 40.53 28.39
C LYS A 308 16.04 41.28 29.08
N GLU A 309 14.79 41.05 28.69
CA GLU A 309 13.62 41.68 29.30
C GLU A 309 13.46 41.31 30.79
N LYS A 310 13.71 40.05 31.17
CA LYS A 310 13.70 39.61 32.58
C LYS A 310 14.87 40.15 33.41
N GLY A 311 15.97 40.54 32.77
CA GLY A 311 17.10 41.20 33.41
C GLY A 311 16.83 42.67 33.72
N GLU A 312 16.01 43.33 32.91
CA GLU A 312 15.63 44.75 33.09
C GLU A 312 14.52 44.94 34.13
N THR A 313 13.61 43.97 34.35
CA THR A 313 12.58 44.07 35.40
C THR A 313 13.08 43.83 36.83
N LYS A 314 14.36 43.45 36.99
CA LYS A 314 15.01 43.19 38.29
C LYS A 314 15.94 44.32 38.75
N ARG A 315 15.98 45.44 38.02
CA ARG A 315 16.64 46.70 38.42
C ARG A 315 15.60 47.75 38.70
#